data_AF-A0A9P1MIJ8-F1
#
_entry.id   AF-A0A9P1MIJ8-F1
#
_cell.length_a   1.000
_cell.length_b   1.000
_cell.length_c   1.000
_cell.angle_alpha   90.00
_cell.angle_beta   90.00
_cell.angle_gamma   90.00
#
_symmetry.space_group_name_H-M   'P 1'
#
loop_
_entity.id
_entity.type
_entity.pdbx_description
1 polymer ?
#
loop_
_entity_poly.entity_id
_entity_poly.type
_entity_poly.pdbx_seq_one_letter_code
_entity_poly.pdbx_strand_id
1 'polypeptide(L)'
;MGCGPSSPSVASNDQAGTADTSGTNDSPTEMQTKSGRSAYRASIVSLQIPKDYTDDMSSDGMSDRSMEGETQENSEYLCGTDVALQWLLQRISDKLGREIEEEPQWITERLNRPSWDEDYASSSVIRVTFGWEDEELPKSVCLKLPVSKEKREDDEGKFHYIMFKRECNVYEWTQKYPKIAAPKIFHIKRHSKETGGSGCVVMEDMGERGQQQDAFKGCSVELVRDLLKHLAQLHALSMKQTSWNTMIADLAPSYYTYIIGNYDKTMDFFERHDVDHSRFVHISKFFTMEYLHSTATESAEELQVPRALVQGEPYANNVFSYLEGSEEKVSGIIDWTECHSGCFAEDIAKAICWNLSLKDRIECTSSLLDSYHHYFTEFHTGEHPLTVDLIRKAYERFLPFAMVTLVGKVMQVRNRDDVENLVERAKGLIQNVYTTARLMQDG
;
A
#
# COMPACT_ATOMS: atom_id res chain seq x y z
N MET A 1 -13.01 -62.39 -34.95
CA MET A 1 -14.25 -61.59 -35.09
C MET A 1 -13.80 -60.13 -35.09
N GLY A 2 -13.49 -59.44 -36.19
CA GLY A 2 -14.13 -59.34 -37.51
C GLY A 2 -15.42 -58.53 -37.36
N CYS A 3 -15.67 -57.36 -37.94
CA CYS A 3 -15.10 -56.63 -39.08
C CYS A 3 -15.44 -55.13 -38.93
N GLY A 4 -14.77 -54.27 -39.69
CA GLY A 4 -15.13 -52.86 -39.86
C GLY A 4 -16.27 -52.63 -40.89
N PRO A 5 -16.16 -51.59 -41.74
CA PRO A 5 -16.99 -50.39 -41.77
C PRO A 5 -17.97 -50.34 -42.97
N SER A 6 -18.86 -49.34 -43.06
CA SER A 6 -19.35 -48.70 -44.33
C SER A 6 -20.48 -47.66 -44.09
N SER A 7 -20.38 -46.52 -44.78
CA SER A 7 -21.44 -45.52 -45.06
C SER A 7 -22.35 -46.00 -46.23
N PRO A 8 -23.03 -45.16 -47.06
CA PRO A 8 -24.03 -44.08 -46.90
C PRO A 8 -25.31 -44.28 -47.80
N SER A 9 -26.34 -43.41 -47.73
CA SER A 9 -27.36 -43.12 -48.79
C SER A 9 -28.35 -42.04 -48.26
N VAL A 10 -28.62 -40.85 -48.83
CA VAL A 10 -28.96 -40.32 -50.18
C VAL A 10 -30.42 -40.54 -50.63
N ALA A 11 -31.08 -39.40 -50.97
CA ALA A 11 -32.29 -39.15 -51.77
C ALA A 11 -33.66 -39.52 -51.14
N SER A 12 -34.78 -38.83 -51.35
CA SER A 12 -35.31 -37.91 -52.41
C SER A 12 -36.51 -37.13 -51.81
N ASN A 13 -36.67 -35.80 -52.01
CA ASN A 13 -37.29 -35.08 -53.14
C ASN A 13 -38.82 -35.26 -53.30
N ASP A 14 -39.59 -34.16 -53.18
CA ASP A 14 -40.65 -33.70 -54.11
C ASP A 14 -41.38 -32.43 -53.54
N GLN A 15 -41.24 -31.27 -54.22
CA GLN A 15 -42.24 -30.58 -55.09
C GLN A 15 -43.33 -29.81 -54.33
N ALA A 16 -43.85 -28.64 -54.71
CA ALA A 16 -43.67 -27.61 -55.76
C ALA A 16 -44.47 -26.38 -55.22
N GLY A 17 -44.21 -25.10 -55.52
CA GLY A 17 -44.29 -24.48 -56.85
C GLY A 17 -44.40 -22.94 -56.77
N THR A 18 -43.91 -22.30 -57.85
CA THR A 18 -44.28 -21.00 -58.49
C THR A 18 -44.04 -19.68 -57.74
N ALA A 19 -43.04 -18.85 -58.12
CA ALA A 19 -42.94 -17.90 -59.26
C ALA A 19 -43.63 -16.53 -58.95
N ASP A 20 -43.10 -15.32 -59.20
CA ASP A 20 -42.10 -14.87 -60.17
C ASP A 20 -41.58 -13.42 -59.89
N THR A 21 -40.32 -13.15 -60.29
CA THR A 21 -39.69 -11.88 -60.79
C THR A 21 -39.76 -10.57 -59.98
N SER A 22 -38.72 -9.73 -59.81
CA SER A 22 -37.64 -9.27 -60.73
C SER A 22 -36.54 -8.55 -59.91
N GLY A 23 -35.25 -8.71 -60.23
CA GLY A 23 -34.43 -7.60 -60.75
C GLY A 23 -33.09 -7.42 -60.02
N THR A 24 -32.01 -7.73 -60.73
CA THR A 24 -30.54 -7.53 -60.58
C THR A 24 -30.09 -6.14 -60.07
N ASN A 25 -28.94 -5.87 -59.41
CA ASN A 25 -27.54 -6.30 -59.62
C ASN A 25 -26.61 -5.92 -58.42
N ASP A 26 -25.57 -6.74 -58.22
CA ASP A 26 -24.16 -6.48 -57.81
C ASP A 26 -23.70 -5.70 -56.54
N SER A 27 -22.93 -6.45 -55.73
CA SER A 27 -21.67 -6.11 -55.01
C SER A 27 -21.70 -5.52 -53.58
N PRO A 28 -20.65 -5.76 -52.76
CA PRO A 28 -20.78 -6.13 -51.34
C PRO A 28 -20.58 -4.95 -50.38
N THR A 29 -21.33 -4.93 -49.27
CA THR A 29 -21.14 -3.93 -48.20
C THR A 29 -20.83 -4.58 -46.87
N GLU A 30 -19.75 -4.06 -46.29
CA GLU A 30 -19.09 -4.34 -45.02
C GLU A 30 -20.02 -4.61 -43.82
N MET A 31 -19.61 -5.58 -42.98
CA MET A 31 -20.12 -5.76 -41.63
C MET A 31 -19.80 -4.54 -40.78
N GLN A 32 -20.82 -3.75 -40.45
CA GLN A 32 -20.76 -2.79 -39.36
C GLN A 32 -20.87 -3.52 -38.01
N THR A 33 -19.74 -3.64 -37.32
CA THR A 33 -19.68 -3.95 -35.90
C THR A 33 -20.28 -2.79 -35.10
N LYS A 34 -21.39 -3.03 -34.40
CA LYS A 34 -21.96 -2.09 -33.42
C LYS A 34 -21.02 -1.99 -32.21
N SER A 35 -20.25 -0.89 -32.13
CA SER A 35 -19.54 -0.53 -30.90
C SER A 35 -20.54 -0.01 -29.86
N GLY A 36 -20.79 -0.77 -28.81
CA GLY A 36 -21.40 -0.27 -27.59
C GLY A 36 -20.33 0.48 -26.78
N ARG A 37 -20.20 1.78 -27.00
CA ARG A 37 -19.43 2.67 -26.12
C ARG A 37 -20.14 2.75 -24.76
N SER A 38 -19.62 2.04 -23.76
CA SER A 38 -19.93 2.33 -22.35
C SER A 38 -19.30 3.68 -22.01
N ALA A 39 -20.15 4.64 -21.65
CA ALA A 39 -19.73 5.98 -21.28
C ALA A 39 -19.10 5.96 -19.89
N TYR A 40 -17.78 5.79 -19.84
CA TYR A 40 -16.97 6.10 -18.67
C TYR A 40 -16.96 7.63 -18.47
N ARG A 41 -17.45 8.08 -17.31
CA ARG A 41 -17.23 9.45 -16.83
C ARG A 41 -16.12 9.38 -15.81
N ALA A 42 -14.88 9.58 -16.27
CA ALA A 42 -13.76 9.87 -15.39
C ALA A 42 -14.16 11.01 -14.45
N SER A 43 -13.86 10.89 -13.16
CA SER A 43 -13.73 12.09 -12.33
C SER A 43 -12.58 12.89 -12.93
N ILE A 44 -12.88 13.99 -13.61
CA ILE A 44 -11.90 14.89 -14.23
C ILE A 44 -10.99 15.57 -13.18
N VAL A 45 -11.19 15.29 -11.89
CA VAL A 45 -10.38 15.85 -10.78
C VAL A 45 -9.05 15.11 -10.58
N SER A 46 -8.87 13.90 -11.11
CA SER A 46 -7.67 13.08 -10.85
C SER A 46 -6.52 13.18 -11.88
N LEU A 47 -6.61 14.10 -12.86
CA LEU A 47 -5.64 14.19 -13.96
C LEU A 47 -4.81 15.49 -14.02
N GLN A 48 -4.79 16.29 -12.96
CA GLN A 48 -3.95 17.48 -12.88
C GLN A 48 -3.36 17.58 -11.48
N ILE A 49 -2.05 17.85 -11.37
CA ILE A 49 -1.58 18.67 -10.24
C ILE A 49 -2.38 19.96 -10.37
N PRO A 50 -3.27 20.32 -9.41
CA PRO A 50 -4.07 21.52 -9.55
C PRO A 50 -3.13 22.69 -9.77
N LYS A 51 -3.22 23.33 -10.93
CA LYS A 51 -2.48 24.58 -11.21
C LYS A 51 -2.97 25.73 -10.33
N ASP A 52 -4.10 25.55 -9.65
CA ASP A 52 -4.58 26.41 -8.58
C ASP A 52 -5.18 25.53 -7.46
N TYR A 53 -4.58 25.60 -6.27
CA TYR A 53 -5.11 24.99 -5.05
C TYR A 53 -6.33 25.79 -4.59
N THR A 54 -7.54 25.40 -5.01
CA THR A 54 -8.78 25.87 -4.38
C THR A 54 -9.25 24.84 -3.36
N ASP A 55 -9.08 25.19 -2.09
CA ASP A 55 -9.52 24.43 -0.92
C ASP A 55 -11.04 24.21 -0.94
N ASP A 56 -11.45 22.98 -0.66
CA ASP A 56 -12.85 22.64 -0.41
C ASP A 56 -13.20 23.10 1.01
N MET A 57 -13.85 24.26 1.07
CA MET A 57 -14.38 24.87 2.28
C MET A 57 -15.57 24.04 2.81
N SER A 58 -15.33 23.14 3.76
CA SER A 58 -16.39 22.73 4.70
C SER A 58 -16.15 23.44 6.03
N SER A 59 -16.88 24.54 6.22
CA SER A 59 -16.95 25.25 7.48
C SER A 59 -17.72 24.42 8.51
N ASP A 60 -17.03 23.80 9.45
CA ASP A 60 -17.58 23.64 10.79
C ASP A 60 -16.84 24.62 11.69
N GLY A 61 -17.42 25.81 11.78
CA GLY A 61 -16.99 26.84 12.69
C GLY A 61 -17.27 26.40 14.12
N MET A 62 -16.21 26.10 14.86
CA MET A 62 -16.20 26.29 16.30
C MET A 62 -15.16 27.36 16.60
N SER A 63 -15.63 28.43 17.23
CA SER A 63 -14.88 29.63 17.53
C SER A 63 -13.70 29.32 18.45
N ASP A 64 -12.49 29.41 17.93
CA ASP A 64 -11.32 29.63 18.77
C ASP A 64 -11.36 31.10 19.18
N ARG A 65 -11.79 31.36 20.41
CA ARG A 65 -11.68 32.70 20.99
C ARG A 65 -10.20 33.01 21.19
N SER A 66 -9.72 33.94 20.39
CA SER A 66 -8.50 34.70 20.62
C SER A 66 -8.46 35.25 22.04
N MET A 67 -7.70 34.60 22.92
CA MET A 67 -7.09 35.25 24.07
C MET A 67 -5.71 35.74 23.63
N GLU A 68 -5.69 36.86 22.91
CA GLU A 68 -4.48 37.68 22.83
C GLU A 68 -4.30 38.34 24.20
N GLY A 69 -3.28 37.89 24.94
CA GLY A 69 -2.79 38.59 26.12
C GLY A 69 -2.84 37.77 27.42
N GLU A 70 -2.31 36.56 27.44
CA GLU A 70 -1.84 35.94 28.68
C GLU A 70 -0.44 35.35 28.47
N THR A 71 0.43 35.65 29.43
CA THR A 71 1.77 35.12 29.71
C THR A 71 2.32 34.10 28.71
N GLN A 72 3.45 34.45 28.10
CA GLN A 72 4.35 33.52 27.40
C GLN A 72 4.93 32.53 28.44
N GLU A 73 4.11 31.55 28.84
CA GLU A 73 4.53 30.43 29.66
C GLU A 73 5.56 29.63 28.89
N ASN A 74 6.59 29.17 29.60
CA ASN A 74 7.66 28.29 29.09
C ASN A 74 7.03 26.98 28.57
N SER A 75 6.50 27.00 27.35
CA SER A 75 5.98 25.81 26.69
C SER A 75 7.18 24.97 26.26
N GLU A 76 7.37 23.81 26.90
CA GLU A 76 8.42 22.87 26.52
C GLU A 76 8.01 22.15 25.23
N TYR A 77 8.66 22.52 24.13
CA TYR A 77 8.41 21.94 22.81
C TYR A 77 9.16 20.62 22.61
N LEU A 78 8.49 19.64 22.02
CA LEU A 78 9.00 18.28 21.88
C LEU A 78 10.03 18.19 20.74
N CYS A 79 11.29 17.84 21.05
CA CYS A 79 12.37 17.61 20.08
C CYS A 79 12.50 18.65 18.94
N GLY A 80 12.31 19.95 19.24
CA GLY A 80 12.41 21.03 18.25
C GLY A 80 11.24 21.11 17.26
N THR A 81 10.08 20.53 17.62
CA THR A 81 8.82 20.67 16.87
C THR A 81 7.99 21.85 17.35
N ASP A 82 6.90 22.17 16.64
CA ASP A 82 5.89 23.17 17.05
C ASP A 82 4.82 22.58 18.00
N VAL A 83 5.05 21.37 18.53
CA VAL A 83 4.14 20.68 19.44
C VAL A 83 4.65 20.80 20.88
N ALA A 84 3.86 21.47 21.72
CA ALA A 84 4.12 21.58 23.16
C ALA A 84 3.65 20.34 23.92
N LEU A 85 4.32 20.01 25.02
CA LEU A 85 3.92 18.90 25.89
C LEU A 85 2.49 19.07 26.42
N GLN A 86 2.12 20.26 26.89
CA GLN A 86 0.79 20.52 27.45
C GLN A 86 -0.31 20.25 26.42
N TRP A 87 -0.09 20.62 25.16
CA TRP A 87 -1.01 20.30 24.08
C TRP A 87 -1.14 18.79 23.87
N LEU A 88 -0.03 18.05 23.90
CA LEU A 88 -0.05 16.60 23.76
C LEU A 88 -0.82 15.92 24.90
N LEU A 89 -0.54 16.30 26.15
CA LEU A 89 -1.23 15.80 27.33
C LEU A 89 -2.74 16.08 27.25
N GLN A 90 -3.14 17.29 26.84
CA GLN A 90 -4.54 17.62 26.63
C GLN A 90 -5.21 16.71 25.60
N ARG A 91 -4.55 16.44 24.46
CA ARG A 91 -5.10 15.55 23.43
C ARG A 91 -5.24 14.10 23.89
N ILE A 92 -4.32 13.62 24.72
CA ILE A 92 -4.43 12.29 25.36
C ILE A 92 -5.62 12.28 26.32
N SER A 93 -5.70 13.28 27.21
CA SER A 93 -6.81 13.48 28.15
C SER A 93 -8.18 13.49 27.44
N ASP A 94 -8.31 14.30 26.37
CA ASP A 94 -9.54 14.41 25.58
C ASP A 94 -9.95 13.07 24.98
N LYS A 95 -8.98 12.29 24.47
CA LYS A 95 -9.24 10.97 23.87
C LYS A 95 -9.71 9.96 24.91
N LEU A 96 -9.10 9.98 26.09
CA LEU A 96 -9.41 9.05 27.18
C LEU A 96 -10.64 9.48 27.99
N GLY A 97 -11.08 10.74 27.85
CA GLY A 97 -12.17 11.32 28.64
C GLY A 97 -11.80 11.46 30.12
N ARG A 98 -10.52 11.74 30.41
CA ARG A 98 -9.97 11.79 31.76
C ARG A 98 -8.94 12.90 31.90
N GLU A 99 -9.05 13.68 32.96
CA GLU A 99 -8.04 14.69 33.29
C GLU A 99 -6.74 14.04 33.76
N ILE A 100 -5.62 14.63 33.35
CA ILE A 100 -4.28 14.29 33.84
C ILE A 100 -3.99 15.26 34.98
N GLU A 101 -4.05 14.76 36.23
CA GLU A 101 -4.02 15.60 37.43
C GLU A 101 -2.67 16.31 37.66
N GLU A 102 -1.56 15.66 37.31
CA GLU A 102 -0.21 16.18 37.47
C GLU A 102 0.62 16.01 36.18
N GLU A 103 1.45 16.99 35.85
CA GLU A 103 2.38 16.89 34.72
C GLU A 103 3.42 15.79 35.02
N PRO A 104 3.51 14.74 34.18
CA PRO A 104 4.41 13.63 34.44
C PRO A 104 5.87 14.00 34.17
N GLN A 105 6.79 13.23 34.76
CA GLN A 105 8.13 13.15 34.19
C GLN A 105 8.05 12.60 32.77
N TRP A 106 8.86 13.11 31.86
CA TRP A 106 8.81 12.68 30.48
C TRP A 106 10.18 12.69 29.83
N ILE A 107 10.34 11.86 28.82
CA ILE A 107 11.49 11.87 27.92
C ILE A 107 11.01 11.81 26.47
N THR A 108 11.84 12.31 25.57
CA THR A 108 11.60 12.21 24.13
C THR A 108 12.75 11.51 23.43
N GLU A 109 12.38 10.66 22.48
CA GLU A 109 13.31 9.97 21.59
C GLU A 109 12.85 10.18 20.15
N ARG A 110 13.76 10.63 19.28
CA ARG A 110 13.50 10.68 17.85
C ARG A 110 13.76 9.29 17.26
N LEU A 111 12.68 8.64 16.80
CA LEU A 111 12.73 7.26 16.29
C LEU A 111 13.36 7.17 14.90
N ASN A 112 13.22 8.22 14.08
CA ASN A 112 13.91 8.33 12.81
C ASN A 112 15.11 9.29 12.91
N ARG A 113 16.32 8.74 13.06
CA ARG A 113 17.54 9.52 13.36
C ARG A 113 17.97 10.41 12.17
N PRO A 114 18.30 11.71 12.39
CA PRO A 114 18.71 12.64 11.34
C PRO A 114 20.09 12.39 10.70
N SER A 115 21.02 11.72 11.39
CA SER A 115 22.39 11.54 10.88
C SER A 115 22.51 10.57 9.68
N TRP A 116 21.39 10.12 9.12
CA TRP A 116 21.32 9.06 8.12
C TRP A 116 20.49 9.45 6.89
N ASP A 117 19.77 10.59 6.93
CA ASP A 117 18.62 10.84 6.06
C ASP A 117 18.21 12.34 5.95
N GLU A 118 19.15 13.29 6.05
CA GLU A 118 18.82 14.73 5.88
C GLU A 118 18.14 15.04 4.53
N ASP A 119 18.37 14.20 3.53
CA ASP A 119 17.81 14.30 2.17
C ASP A 119 16.55 13.44 1.94
N TYR A 120 16.13 12.55 2.86
CA TYR A 120 15.09 11.53 2.58
C TYR A 120 14.03 11.33 3.67
N ALA A 121 14.20 11.87 4.89
CA ALA A 121 13.18 11.72 5.93
C ALA A 121 11.89 12.52 5.58
N SER A 122 10.87 11.81 5.09
CA SER A 122 9.56 12.35 4.69
C SER A 122 8.69 12.85 5.87
N SER A 123 9.11 12.57 7.10
CA SER A 123 8.42 12.95 8.35
C SER A 123 9.42 12.99 9.51
N SER A 124 9.05 13.63 10.63
CA SER A 124 9.71 13.45 11.93
C SER A 124 8.83 12.54 12.80
N VAL A 125 9.41 11.50 13.37
CA VAL A 125 8.72 10.54 14.27
C VAL A 125 9.40 10.58 15.63
N ILE A 126 8.63 10.96 16.65
CA ILE A 126 9.10 11.15 18.02
C ILE A 126 8.29 10.24 18.95
N ARG A 127 8.97 9.45 19.76
CA ARG A 127 8.37 8.79 20.93
C ARG A 127 8.43 9.75 22.10
N VAL A 128 7.31 9.90 22.80
CA VAL A 128 7.22 10.56 24.09
C VAL A 128 6.92 9.48 25.12
N THR A 129 7.76 9.30 26.13
CA THR A 129 7.55 8.35 27.22
C THR A 129 7.26 9.11 28.50
N PHE A 130 6.24 8.66 29.24
CA PHE A 130 5.73 9.30 30.44
C PHE A 130 6.03 8.46 31.68
N GLY A 131 6.36 9.13 32.77
CA GLY A 131 6.68 8.55 34.08
C GLY A 131 5.53 8.69 35.08
N TRP A 132 4.29 8.51 34.64
CA TRP A 132 3.15 8.35 35.56
C TRP A 132 3.01 6.89 35.99
N GLU A 133 2.42 6.67 37.17
CA GLU A 133 2.16 5.33 37.74
C GLU A 133 0.78 4.77 37.34
N ASP A 134 -0.07 5.57 36.69
CA ASP A 134 -1.40 5.14 36.25
C ASP A 134 -1.29 4.15 35.08
N GLU A 135 -1.66 2.89 35.33
CA GLU A 135 -1.65 1.81 34.33
C GLU A 135 -2.72 1.97 33.24
N GLU A 136 -3.72 2.84 33.45
CA GLU A 136 -4.77 3.12 32.46
C GLU A 136 -4.35 4.21 31.46
N LEU A 137 -3.27 4.93 31.75
CA LEU A 137 -2.67 5.91 30.84
C LEU A 137 -1.52 5.28 30.00
N PRO A 138 -1.35 5.69 28.73
CA PRO A 138 -0.33 5.09 27.85
C PRO A 138 1.09 5.40 28.32
N LYS A 139 1.96 4.40 28.51
CA LYS A 139 3.34 4.68 28.98
C LYS A 139 4.13 5.54 27.98
N SER A 140 3.74 5.48 26.72
CA SER A 140 4.33 6.25 25.63
C SER A 140 3.36 6.43 24.47
N VAL A 141 3.63 7.46 23.67
CA VAL A 141 2.93 7.74 22.42
C VAL A 141 3.93 8.11 21.32
N CYS A 142 3.54 7.86 20.08
CA CYS A 142 4.27 8.28 18.90
C CYS A 142 3.63 9.53 18.29
N LEU A 143 4.42 10.59 18.13
CA LEU A 143 4.10 11.81 17.43
C LEU A 143 4.78 11.80 16.06
N LYS A 144 4.00 11.78 14.98
CA LYS A 144 4.50 11.92 13.61
C LYS A 144 4.09 13.27 13.02
N LEU A 145 5.07 13.99 12.47
CA LEU A 145 4.88 15.27 11.81
C LEU A 145 5.46 15.20 10.39
N PRO A 146 4.87 15.86 9.38
CA PRO A 146 5.49 16.00 8.08
C PRO A 146 6.75 16.87 8.18
N VAL A 147 7.64 16.78 7.17
CA VAL A 147 8.89 17.55 7.05
C VAL A 147 8.73 19.04 7.42
N SER A 148 9.80 19.70 7.89
CA SER A 148 9.74 21.10 8.35
C SER A 148 9.09 22.03 7.32
N LYS A 149 8.40 23.08 7.81
CA LYS A 149 7.65 24.03 6.99
C LYS A 149 8.47 24.63 5.84
N GLU A 150 9.75 24.89 6.09
CA GLU A 150 10.71 25.43 5.10
C GLU A 150 10.96 24.47 3.92
N LYS A 151 10.92 23.15 4.17
CA LYS A 151 11.05 22.10 3.14
C LYS A 151 9.73 21.74 2.47
N ARG A 152 8.57 22.32 2.86
CA ARG A 152 7.25 21.98 2.29
C ARG A 152 6.91 22.72 1.00
N GLU A 153 7.64 23.78 0.68
CA GLU A 153 7.28 24.68 -0.43
C GLU A 153 7.83 24.21 -1.79
N ASP A 154 8.84 23.34 -1.80
CA ASP A 154 9.30 22.65 -3.01
C ASP A 154 8.40 21.45 -3.38
N ASP A 155 8.61 20.88 -4.55
CA ASP A 155 7.76 19.81 -5.09
C ASP A 155 7.89 18.50 -4.31
N GLU A 156 9.05 18.24 -3.71
CA GLU A 156 9.31 17.07 -2.87
C GLU A 156 8.61 17.19 -1.51
N GLY A 157 8.64 18.37 -0.91
CA GLY A 157 7.88 18.72 0.29
C GLY A 157 6.38 18.57 0.12
N LYS A 158 5.84 19.07 -1.01
CA LYS A 158 4.42 18.88 -1.37
C LYS A 158 4.07 17.41 -1.52
N PHE A 159 4.93 16.63 -2.16
CA PHE A 159 4.75 15.19 -2.33
C PHE A 159 4.70 14.47 -0.97
N HIS A 160 5.68 14.69 -0.10
CA HIS A 160 5.69 14.11 1.24
C HIS A 160 4.48 14.53 2.08
N TYR A 161 4.03 15.78 1.94
CA TYR A 161 2.82 16.24 2.62
C TYR A 161 1.54 15.55 2.11
N ILE A 162 1.43 15.29 0.80
CA ILE A 162 0.30 14.53 0.23
C ILE A 162 0.28 13.10 0.79
N MET A 163 1.44 12.46 0.89
CA MET A 163 1.58 11.11 1.47
C MET A 163 1.20 11.10 2.96
N PHE A 164 1.63 12.10 3.73
CA PHE A 164 1.23 12.27 5.13
C PHE A 164 -0.30 12.48 5.28
N LYS A 165 -0.91 13.32 4.43
CA LYS A 165 -2.37 13.55 4.46
C LYS A 165 -3.14 12.26 4.17
N ARG A 166 -2.69 11.48 3.20
CA ARG A 166 -3.27 10.17 2.87
C ARG A 166 -3.18 9.23 4.07
N GLU A 167 -2.02 9.11 4.71
CA GLU A 167 -1.84 8.30 5.91
C GLU A 167 -2.82 8.70 7.03
N CYS A 168 -3.00 10.00 7.29
CA CYS A 168 -4.01 10.50 8.22
C CYS A 168 -5.43 10.04 7.85
N ASN A 169 -5.83 10.13 6.59
CA ASN A 169 -7.16 9.69 6.13
C ASN A 169 -7.35 8.17 6.31
N VAL A 170 -6.29 7.39 6.07
CA VAL A 170 -6.30 5.94 6.31
C VAL A 170 -6.50 5.66 7.80
N TYR A 171 -5.76 6.37 8.66
CA TYR A 171 -5.93 6.26 10.09
C TYR A 171 -7.34 6.61 10.56
N GLU A 172 -7.94 7.70 10.07
CA GLU A 172 -9.36 8.03 10.35
C GLU A 172 -10.32 6.90 9.96
N TRP A 173 -10.06 6.19 8.85
CA TRP A 173 -10.89 5.06 8.43
C TRP A 173 -10.65 3.82 9.30
N THR A 174 -9.39 3.45 9.56
CA THR A 174 -9.04 2.26 10.37
C THR A 174 -9.56 2.35 11.80
N GLN A 175 -9.66 3.55 12.39
CA GLN A 175 -10.23 3.73 13.73
C GLN A 175 -11.71 3.32 13.84
N LYS A 176 -12.44 3.25 12.71
CA LYS A 176 -13.83 2.76 12.67
C LYS A 176 -13.91 1.24 12.76
N TYR A 177 -12.79 0.54 12.60
CA TYR A 177 -12.71 -0.91 12.47
C TYR A 177 -11.59 -1.48 13.37
N PRO A 178 -11.86 -1.69 14.67
CA PRO A 178 -10.83 -2.03 15.66
C PRO A 178 -10.14 -3.39 15.46
N LYS A 179 -10.60 -4.21 14.51
CA LYS A 179 -9.95 -5.47 14.15
C LYS A 179 -8.78 -5.28 13.18
N ILE A 180 -8.69 -4.15 12.49
CA ILE A 180 -7.54 -3.84 11.64
C ILE A 180 -6.33 -3.65 12.56
N ALA A 181 -5.22 -4.30 12.20
CA ALA A 181 -3.95 -4.21 12.89
C ALA A 181 -3.26 -2.87 12.59
N ALA A 182 -3.85 -1.77 13.06
CA ALA A 182 -3.32 -0.41 12.97
C ALA A 182 -3.20 0.18 14.38
N PRO A 183 -2.30 1.16 14.61
CA PRO A 183 -2.21 1.84 15.89
C PRO A 183 -3.52 2.57 16.22
N LYS A 184 -3.85 2.63 17.51
CA LYS A 184 -4.89 3.55 17.99
C LYS A 184 -4.43 4.99 17.79
N ILE A 185 -5.36 5.85 17.44
CA ILE A 185 -5.09 7.25 17.18
C ILE A 185 -5.70 8.10 18.28
N PHE A 186 -4.84 8.84 18.98
CA PHE A 186 -5.25 9.81 19.99
C PHE A 186 -5.73 11.09 19.33
N HIS A 187 -4.99 11.59 18.33
CA HIS A 187 -5.35 12.82 17.65
C HIS A 187 -4.76 12.91 16.25
N ILE A 188 -5.51 13.54 15.32
CA ILE A 188 -5.00 13.97 14.01
C ILE A 188 -5.26 15.47 13.92
N LYS A 189 -4.18 16.25 13.86
CA LYS A 189 -4.22 17.67 13.55
C LYS A 189 -3.98 17.83 12.05
N ARG A 190 -4.99 18.28 11.32
CA ARG A 190 -4.84 18.63 9.90
C ARG A 190 -4.06 19.95 9.80
N HIS A 191 -3.26 20.09 8.75
CA HIS A 191 -2.59 21.36 8.47
C HIS A 191 -3.62 22.45 8.20
N SER A 192 -3.39 23.64 8.74
CA SER A 192 -4.15 24.85 8.41
C SER A 192 -3.18 25.93 7.93
N LYS A 193 -3.48 26.49 6.75
CA LYS A 193 -2.76 27.65 6.20
C LYS A 193 -2.97 28.90 7.06
N GLU A 194 -4.16 29.04 7.66
CA GLU A 194 -4.57 30.22 8.42
C GLU A 194 -3.85 30.32 9.77
N THR A 195 -3.73 29.19 10.49
CA THR A 195 -3.06 29.16 11.79
C THR A 195 -1.57 28.83 11.68
N GLY A 196 -1.08 28.56 10.46
CA GLY A 196 0.32 28.22 10.18
C GLY A 196 0.82 26.93 10.83
N GLY A 197 -0.06 26.17 11.49
CA GLY A 197 0.30 24.98 12.27
C GLY A 197 0.67 23.80 11.39
N SER A 198 1.73 23.09 11.76
CA SER A 198 2.06 21.81 11.11
C SER A 198 0.96 20.79 11.38
N GLY A 199 0.60 20.02 10.35
CA GLY A 199 -0.20 18.82 10.58
C GLY A 199 0.57 17.83 11.46
N CYS A 200 -0.12 17.04 12.26
CA CYS A 200 0.51 15.97 13.03
C CYS A 200 -0.48 14.86 13.34
N VAL A 201 0.05 13.68 13.65
CA VAL A 201 -0.73 12.55 14.18
C VAL A 201 -0.08 12.08 15.48
N VAL A 202 -0.92 11.91 16.50
CA VAL A 202 -0.57 11.32 17.79
C VAL A 202 -1.19 9.94 17.84
N MET A 203 -0.36 8.92 17.96
CA MET A 203 -0.77 7.52 17.87
C MET A 203 -0.15 6.67 18.99
N GLU A 204 -0.76 5.52 19.24
CA GLU A 204 -0.24 4.44 20.09
C GLU A 204 1.20 4.09 19.71
N ASP A 205 2.07 3.96 20.72
CA ASP A 205 3.38 3.37 20.50
C ASP A 205 3.24 1.84 20.39
N MET A 206 3.35 1.35 19.15
CA MET A 206 3.30 -0.08 18.87
C MET A 206 4.41 -0.89 19.57
N GLY A 207 5.51 -0.22 19.97
CA GLY A 207 6.59 -0.82 20.75
C GLY A 207 6.16 -1.33 22.12
N GLU A 208 5.04 -0.86 22.66
CA GLU A 208 4.46 -1.39 23.91
C GLU A 208 3.80 -2.76 23.74
N ARG A 209 3.37 -3.08 22.52
CA ARG A 209 2.62 -4.31 22.19
C ARG A 209 3.45 -5.35 21.46
N GLY A 210 4.59 -4.97 20.90
CA GLY A 210 5.44 -5.89 20.17
C GLY A 210 6.77 -5.29 19.74
N GLN A 211 7.58 -6.13 19.13
CA GLN A 211 8.87 -5.80 18.57
C GLN A 211 8.74 -5.50 17.07
N GLN A 212 9.24 -4.34 16.66
CA GLN A 212 9.37 -3.98 15.25
C GLN A 212 10.34 -4.95 14.55
N GLN A 213 9.95 -5.44 13.38
CA GLN A 213 10.78 -6.38 12.62
C GLN A 213 11.89 -5.67 11.86
N ASP A 214 12.97 -6.42 11.65
CA ASP A 214 14.18 -5.91 11.00
C ASP A 214 14.04 -6.02 9.49
N ALA A 215 14.00 -4.86 8.83
CA ALA A 215 13.93 -4.69 7.40
C ALA A 215 14.92 -5.60 6.63
N PHE A 216 16.17 -5.69 7.09
CA PHE A 216 17.27 -6.39 6.42
C PHE A 216 17.21 -7.90 6.64
N LYS A 217 16.74 -8.34 7.81
CA LYS A 217 16.55 -9.77 8.11
C LYS A 217 15.30 -10.34 7.47
N GLY A 218 14.26 -9.52 7.27
CA GLY A 218 12.95 -9.98 6.85
C GLY A 218 12.16 -10.60 8.01
N CYS A 219 11.20 -11.45 7.67
CA CYS A 219 10.30 -12.09 8.64
C CYS A 219 10.38 -13.62 8.54
N SER A 220 9.98 -14.30 9.61
CA SER A 220 9.71 -15.75 9.57
C SER A 220 8.54 -16.07 8.62
N VAL A 221 8.49 -17.30 8.10
CA VAL A 221 7.37 -17.76 7.26
C VAL A 221 6.06 -17.70 8.04
N GLU A 222 6.11 -18.03 9.33
CA GLU A 222 4.99 -18.00 10.26
C GLU A 222 4.47 -16.57 10.45
N LEU A 223 5.36 -15.61 10.66
CA LEU A 223 4.96 -14.20 10.76
C LEU A 223 4.41 -13.66 9.44
N VAL A 224 4.97 -14.05 8.28
CA VAL A 224 4.40 -13.66 6.98
C VAL A 224 3.00 -14.27 6.78
N ARG A 225 2.77 -15.50 7.24
CA ARG A 225 1.44 -16.12 7.21
C ARG A 225 0.43 -15.35 8.06
N ASP A 226 0.83 -14.91 9.25
CA ASP A 226 -0.03 -14.10 10.12
C ASP A 226 -0.21 -12.67 9.59
N LEU A 227 0.81 -12.08 8.94
CA LEU A 227 0.68 -10.83 8.19
C LEU A 227 -0.35 -10.95 7.06
N LEU A 228 -0.32 -12.04 6.29
CA LEU A 228 -1.30 -12.31 5.24
C LEU A 228 -2.72 -12.48 5.80
N LYS A 229 -2.89 -12.98 7.03
CA LYS A 229 -4.20 -13.01 7.72
C LYS A 229 -4.71 -11.58 7.98
N HIS A 230 -3.86 -10.68 8.47
CA HIS A 230 -4.25 -9.29 8.71
C HIS A 230 -4.55 -8.52 7.41
N LEU A 231 -3.78 -8.77 6.35
CA LEU A 231 -4.04 -8.24 5.01
C LEU A 231 -5.37 -8.80 4.45
N ALA A 232 -5.63 -10.09 4.60
CA ALA A 232 -6.91 -10.70 4.20
C ALA A 232 -8.10 -10.05 4.92
N GLN A 233 -7.95 -9.72 6.21
CA GLN A 233 -8.97 -9.02 6.97
C GLN A 233 -9.21 -7.59 6.47
N LEU A 234 -8.13 -6.85 6.19
CA LEU A 234 -8.18 -5.51 5.58
C LEU A 234 -8.90 -5.55 4.23
N HIS A 235 -8.50 -6.46 3.35
CA HIS A 235 -9.07 -6.59 2.01
C HIS A 235 -10.53 -7.01 2.06
N ALA A 236 -10.88 -8.05 2.84
CA ALA A 236 -12.26 -8.50 2.98
C ALA A 236 -13.18 -7.40 3.51
N LEU A 237 -12.70 -6.60 4.47
CA LEU A 237 -13.46 -5.50 5.05
C LEU A 237 -13.60 -4.32 4.08
N SER A 238 -12.51 -3.91 3.44
CA SER A 238 -12.49 -2.76 2.53
C SER A 238 -13.30 -3.01 1.26
N MET A 239 -13.31 -4.24 0.73
CA MET A 239 -14.19 -4.63 -0.39
C MET A 239 -15.68 -4.52 -0.02
N LYS A 240 -16.04 -4.70 1.26
CA LYS A 240 -17.41 -4.57 1.76
C LYS A 240 -17.78 -3.13 2.15
N GLN A 241 -16.82 -2.40 2.72
CA GLN A 241 -17.03 -1.07 3.29
C GLN A 241 -16.34 -0.03 2.42
N THR A 242 -17.02 0.48 1.39
CA THR A 242 -16.42 1.35 0.36
C THR A 242 -16.24 2.81 0.76
N SER A 243 -16.50 3.18 2.03
CA SER A 243 -16.40 4.56 2.51
C SER A 243 -15.00 5.16 2.38
N TRP A 244 -13.97 4.32 2.29
CA TRP A 244 -12.58 4.76 2.07
C TRP A 244 -12.33 5.27 0.63
N ASN A 245 -13.11 4.85 -0.38
CA ASN A 245 -12.89 5.21 -1.78
C ASN A 245 -12.91 6.73 -2.05
N THR A 246 -13.65 7.49 -1.24
CA THR A 246 -13.73 8.95 -1.35
C THR A 246 -12.79 9.67 -0.38
N MET A 247 -12.25 8.96 0.61
CA MET A 247 -11.36 9.52 1.63
C MET A 247 -9.89 9.36 1.27
N ILE A 248 -9.54 8.30 0.55
CA ILE A 248 -8.16 7.91 0.26
C ILE A 248 -7.96 8.02 -1.25
N ALA A 249 -7.11 8.96 -1.66
CA ALA A 249 -6.79 9.18 -3.07
C ALA A 249 -5.84 8.11 -3.62
N ASP A 250 -5.90 7.86 -4.93
CA ASP A 250 -4.94 6.99 -5.61
C ASP A 250 -3.53 7.57 -5.60
N LEU A 251 -2.51 6.71 -5.76
CA LEU A 251 -1.12 7.14 -5.93
C LEU A 251 -0.97 7.89 -7.25
N ALA A 252 -0.39 9.08 -7.21
CA ALA A 252 -0.15 9.89 -8.41
C ALA A 252 0.91 9.22 -9.32
N PRO A 253 0.87 9.40 -10.65
CA PRO A 253 1.88 8.84 -11.54
C PRO A 253 3.34 9.20 -11.18
N SER A 254 3.56 10.37 -10.57
CA SER A 254 4.87 10.81 -10.09
C SER A 254 5.46 9.89 -9.00
N TYR A 255 4.62 9.22 -8.21
CA TYR A 255 5.06 8.19 -7.26
C TYR A 255 5.79 7.05 -7.98
N TYR A 256 5.21 6.51 -9.06
CA TYR A 256 5.83 5.43 -9.81
C TYR A 256 7.11 5.86 -10.54
N THR A 257 7.15 7.10 -11.03
CA THR A 257 8.38 7.69 -11.57
C THR A 257 9.48 7.78 -10.50
N TYR A 258 9.12 8.17 -9.27
CA TYR A 258 10.06 8.21 -8.14
C TYR A 258 10.57 6.81 -7.78
N ILE A 259 9.70 5.81 -7.71
CA ILE A 259 10.06 4.41 -7.39
C ILE A 259 11.04 3.82 -8.41
N ILE A 260 10.80 4.03 -9.71
CA ILE A 260 11.69 3.51 -10.77
C ILE A 260 13.06 4.17 -10.69
N GLY A 261 13.08 5.45 -10.30
CA GLY A 261 14.30 6.21 -10.11
C GLY A 261 15.22 6.14 -11.33
N ASN A 262 16.52 6.30 -11.09
CA ASN A 262 17.52 6.17 -12.15
C ASN A 262 17.78 4.68 -12.42
N TYR A 263 17.01 4.10 -13.36
CA TYR A 263 17.12 2.70 -13.77
C TYR A 263 18.55 2.28 -14.09
N ASP A 264 19.32 3.11 -14.79
CA ASP A 264 20.70 2.80 -15.15
C ASP A 264 21.58 2.60 -13.91
N LYS A 265 21.46 3.49 -12.90
CA LYS A 265 22.17 3.33 -11.62
C LYS A 265 21.74 2.08 -10.87
N THR A 266 20.47 1.72 -10.94
CA THR A 266 19.93 0.52 -10.33
C THR A 266 20.53 -0.72 -10.97
N MET A 267 20.52 -0.79 -12.31
CA MET A 267 21.14 -1.88 -13.07
C MET A 267 22.64 -2.00 -12.76
N ASP A 268 23.39 -0.89 -12.85
CA ASP A 268 24.82 -0.83 -12.53
C ASP A 268 25.13 -1.29 -11.09
N PHE A 269 24.24 -0.99 -10.13
CA PHE A 269 24.41 -1.44 -8.75
C PHE A 269 24.30 -2.96 -8.67
N PHE A 270 23.25 -3.56 -9.21
CA PHE A 270 23.05 -5.00 -9.12
C PHE A 270 24.01 -5.82 -9.99
N GLU A 271 24.51 -5.27 -11.10
CA GLU A 271 25.60 -5.88 -11.88
C GLU A 271 26.87 -6.03 -11.06
N ARG A 272 27.21 -4.99 -10.27
CA ARG A 272 28.33 -5.05 -9.32
C ARG A 272 28.09 -6.02 -8.16
N HIS A 273 26.86 -6.50 -7.98
CA HIS A 273 26.47 -7.52 -7.01
C HIS A 273 26.08 -8.84 -7.69
N ASP A 274 26.74 -9.18 -8.80
CA ASP A 274 26.65 -10.46 -9.49
C ASP A 274 25.29 -10.79 -10.14
N VAL A 275 24.49 -9.76 -10.49
CA VAL A 275 23.34 -9.95 -11.37
C VAL A 275 23.77 -9.78 -12.82
N ASP A 276 23.53 -10.80 -13.64
CA ASP A 276 23.85 -10.75 -15.07
C ASP A 276 23.07 -9.64 -15.80
N HIS A 277 23.78 -8.77 -16.53
CA HIS A 277 23.23 -7.65 -17.31
C HIS A 277 22.07 -8.07 -18.22
N SER A 278 22.16 -9.24 -18.87
CA SER A 278 21.12 -9.73 -19.78
C SER A 278 19.79 -9.99 -19.06
N ARG A 279 19.82 -10.27 -17.75
CA ARG A 279 18.59 -10.40 -16.94
C ARG A 279 17.89 -9.05 -16.84
N PHE A 280 18.62 -7.98 -16.52
CA PHE A 280 18.07 -6.62 -16.44
C PHE A 280 17.49 -6.16 -17.77
N VAL A 281 18.22 -6.38 -18.86
CA VAL A 281 17.73 -6.07 -20.22
C VAL A 281 16.39 -6.75 -20.49
N HIS A 282 16.25 -8.03 -20.11
CA HIS A 282 15.02 -8.79 -20.31
C HIS A 282 13.83 -8.30 -19.46
N ILE A 283 14.09 -7.91 -18.21
CA ILE A 283 13.05 -7.43 -17.28
C ILE A 283 12.81 -5.91 -17.36
N SER A 284 13.56 -5.18 -18.19
CA SER A 284 13.50 -3.72 -18.35
C SER A 284 12.09 -3.17 -18.62
N LYS A 285 11.25 -3.94 -19.32
CA LYS A 285 9.84 -3.61 -19.59
C LYS A 285 9.00 -3.34 -18.33
N PHE A 286 9.38 -3.91 -17.18
CA PHE A 286 8.71 -3.69 -15.91
C PHE A 286 9.16 -2.41 -15.20
N PHE A 287 10.29 -1.83 -15.60
CA PHE A 287 10.82 -0.57 -15.05
C PHE A 287 10.28 0.63 -15.82
N THR A 288 8.96 0.70 -16.00
CA THR A 288 8.30 1.81 -16.68
C THR A 288 7.14 2.33 -15.83
N MET A 289 6.94 3.66 -15.85
CA MET A 289 5.84 4.29 -15.11
C MET A 289 4.50 3.73 -15.56
N GLU A 290 4.34 3.51 -16.87
CA GLU A 290 3.14 2.92 -17.46
C GLU A 290 2.85 1.51 -16.91
N TYR A 291 3.86 0.62 -16.85
CA TYR A 291 3.67 -0.71 -16.29
C TYR A 291 3.26 -0.66 -14.82
N LEU A 292 3.99 0.11 -13.99
CA LEU A 292 3.67 0.18 -12.56
C LEU A 292 2.30 0.82 -12.31
N HIS A 293 2.01 1.95 -12.96
CA HIS A 293 0.74 2.64 -12.81
C HIS A 293 -0.43 1.78 -13.26
N SER A 294 -0.39 1.19 -14.45
CA SER A 294 -1.47 0.30 -14.93
C SER A 294 -1.61 -0.94 -14.05
N THR A 295 -0.51 -1.57 -13.64
CA THR A 295 -0.55 -2.74 -12.75
C THR A 295 -1.24 -2.40 -11.42
N ALA A 296 -0.90 -1.29 -10.79
CA ALA A 296 -1.53 -0.89 -9.52
C ALA A 296 -2.99 -0.45 -9.69
N THR A 297 -3.31 0.27 -10.77
CA THR A 297 -4.61 0.93 -10.92
C THR A 297 -5.64 0.16 -11.76
N GLU A 298 -5.26 -0.79 -12.60
CA GLU A 298 -6.18 -1.47 -13.54
C GLU A 298 -6.32 -2.97 -13.28
N SER A 299 -5.38 -3.58 -12.54
CA SER A 299 -5.36 -5.04 -12.34
C SER A 299 -6.63 -5.59 -11.68
N ALA A 300 -7.29 -4.81 -10.81
CA ALA A 300 -8.53 -5.25 -10.17
C ALA A 300 -9.64 -5.47 -11.20
N GLU A 301 -9.84 -4.51 -12.10
CA GLU A 301 -10.80 -4.60 -13.20
C GLU A 301 -10.45 -5.71 -14.18
N GLU A 302 -9.17 -5.82 -14.58
CA GLU A 302 -8.70 -6.83 -15.52
C GLU A 302 -8.87 -8.26 -14.99
N LEU A 303 -8.73 -8.43 -13.67
CA LEU A 303 -8.94 -9.71 -12.97
C LEU A 303 -10.41 -9.91 -12.56
N GLN A 304 -11.29 -8.93 -12.81
CA GLN A 304 -12.70 -8.94 -12.45
C GLN A 304 -12.93 -9.16 -10.94
N VAL A 305 -12.09 -8.54 -10.11
CA VAL A 305 -12.20 -8.57 -8.66
C VAL A 305 -12.56 -7.19 -8.12
N PRO A 306 -13.28 -7.11 -6.98
CA PRO A 306 -13.48 -5.83 -6.32
C PRO A 306 -12.15 -5.17 -5.95
N ARG A 307 -12.08 -3.84 -6.05
CA ARG A 307 -10.97 -3.08 -5.48
C ARG A 307 -10.94 -3.26 -3.97
N ALA A 308 -9.74 -3.36 -3.43
CA ALA A 308 -9.49 -3.38 -2.01
C ALA A 308 -8.72 -2.12 -1.60
N LEU A 309 -8.78 -1.80 -0.31
CA LEU A 309 -7.82 -0.89 0.28
C LEU A 309 -6.50 -1.64 0.45
N VAL A 310 -5.53 -1.31 -0.40
CA VAL A 310 -4.18 -1.87 -0.40
C VAL A 310 -3.36 -1.09 0.63
N GLN A 311 -2.71 -1.77 1.58
CA GLN A 311 -1.85 -1.13 2.58
C GLN A 311 -0.59 -0.53 1.92
N GLY A 312 -0.04 -1.20 0.91
CA GLY A 312 0.99 -0.67 0.01
C GLY A 312 2.42 -0.99 0.43
N GLU A 313 2.70 -1.08 1.73
CA GLU A 313 4.05 -1.37 2.25
C GLU A 313 4.09 -2.42 3.37
N PRO A 314 3.73 -3.70 3.10
CA PRO A 314 3.72 -4.75 4.10
C PRO A 314 5.14 -5.29 4.32
N TYR A 315 6.07 -4.39 4.65
CA TYR A 315 7.50 -4.63 4.82
C TYR A 315 7.83 -4.86 6.30
N ALA A 316 8.83 -5.69 6.61
CA ALA A 316 9.21 -6.03 7.98
C ALA A 316 9.37 -4.79 8.88
N ASN A 317 10.00 -3.73 8.37
CA ASN A 317 10.17 -2.49 9.13
C ASN A 317 8.85 -1.83 9.58
N ASN A 318 7.75 -2.16 8.91
CA ASN A 318 6.42 -1.62 9.18
C ASN A 318 5.53 -2.61 9.95
N VAL A 319 6.07 -3.76 10.36
CA VAL A 319 5.36 -4.83 11.07
C VAL A 319 5.91 -4.96 12.49
N PHE A 320 5.02 -4.98 13.46
CA PHE A 320 5.32 -5.29 14.86
C PHE A 320 4.81 -6.70 15.16
N SER A 321 5.61 -7.49 15.88
CA SER A 321 5.25 -8.84 16.28
C SER A 321 5.41 -9.08 17.79
N TYR A 322 4.75 -10.10 18.31
CA TYR A 322 4.95 -10.60 19.66
C TYR A 322 4.91 -12.13 19.65
N LEU A 323 5.44 -12.74 20.71
CA LEU A 323 5.36 -14.19 20.90
C LEU A 323 4.13 -14.53 21.73
N GLU A 324 3.26 -15.36 21.15
CA GLU A 324 2.16 -16.03 21.82
C GLU A 324 2.54 -17.50 22.02
N GLY A 325 3.15 -17.80 23.18
CA GLY A 325 3.78 -19.10 23.40
C GLY A 325 4.99 -19.29 22.48
N SER A 326 4.90 -20.25 21.55
CA SER A 326 5.93 -20.48 20.52
C SER A 326 5.59 -19.87 19.16
N GLU A 327 4.41 -19.25 19.02
CA GLU A 327 3.96 -18.68 17.74
C GLU A 327 4.27 -17.19 17.70
N GLU A 328 4.85 -16.74 16.59
CA GLU A 328 5.04 -15.32 16.31
C GLU A 328 3.77 -14.74 15.68
N LYS A 329 3.24 -13.66 16.25
CA LYS A 329 1.97 -13.01 15.84
C LYS A 329 2.18 -11.54 15.53
N VAL A 330 1.46 -11.01 14.56
CA VAL A 330 1.45 -9.57 14.26
C VAL A 330 0.68 -8.83 15.36
N SER A 331 1.31 -7.86 16.02
CA SER A 331 0.63 -6.94 16.94
C SER A 331 0.12 -5.68 16.25
N GLY A 332 0.77 -5.24 15.16
CA GLY A 332 0.29 -4.13 14.34
C GLY A 332 1.13 -3.84 13.10
N ILE A 333 0.54 -3.06 12.21
CA ILE A 333 1.11 -2.62 10.94
C ILE A 333 1.06 -1.10 10.92
N ILE A 334 2.19 -0.47 10.64
CA ILE A 334 2.35 0.99 10.55
C ILE A 334 2.69 1.40 9.12
N ASP A 335 2.95 2.70 8.94
CA ASP A 335 3.29 3.33 7.66
C ASP A 335 2.25 3.05 6.57
N TRP A 336 1.17 3.82 6.62
CA TRP A 336 0.06 3.73 5.68
C TRP A 336 0.17 4.80 4.59
N THR A 337 1.37 5.31 4.35
CA THR A 337 1.63 6.40 3.40
C THR A 337 1.44 5.99 1.94
N GLU A 338 1.58 4.71 1.59
CA GLU A 338 1.31 4.22 0.22
C GLU A 338 -0.09 3.61 0.05
N CYS A 339 -0.93 3.70 1.07
CA CYS A 339 -2.25 3.07 1.05
C CYS A 339 -3.15 3.68 -0.05
N HIS A 340 -3.82 2.84 -0.85
CA HIS A 340 -4.56 3.30 -2.02
C HIS A 340 -5.65 2.31 -2.49
N SER A 341 -6.46 2.75 -3.45
CA SER A 341 -7.45 1.89 -4.12
C SER A 341 -6.79 1.03 -5.18
N GLY A 342 -6.73 -0.28 -4.95
CA GLY A 342 -5.98 -1.15 -5.85
C GLY A 342 -6.43 -2.61 -5.81
N CYS A 343 -5.55 -3.47 -6.32
CA CYS A 343 -5.73 -4.91 -6.28
C CYS A 343 -5.07 -5.48 -5.03
N PHE A 344 -5.81 -6.32 -4.29
CA PHE A 344 -5.34 -7.01 -3.09
C PHE A 344 -4.03 -7.80 -3.29
N ALA A 345 -3.75 -8.21 -4.53
CA ALA A 345 -2.58 -9.02 -4.86
C ALA A 345 -1.26 -8.24 -4.77
N GLU A 346 -1.30 -6.91 -4.79
CA GLU A 346 -0.12 -6.08 -4.54
C GLU A 346 0.46 -6.36 -3.16
N ASP A 347 -0.38 -6.28 -2.13
CA ASP A 347 0.01 -6.51 -0.75
C ASP A 347 0.48 -7.95 -0.53
N ILE A 348 -0.19 -8.95 -1.13
CA ILE A 348 0.26 -10.34 -1.04
C ILE A 348 1.65 -10.51 -1.65
N ALA A 349 1.84 -10.00 -2.87
CA ALA A 349 3.10 -10.11 -3.59
C ALA A 349 4.23 -9.43 -2.80
N LYS A 350 4.01 -8.19 -2.32
CA LYS A 350 4.97 -7.46 -1.50
C LYS A 350 5.24 -8.15 -0.16
N ALA A 351 4.21 -8.60 0.56
CA ALA A 351 4.37 -9.24 1.87
C ALA A 351 5.23 -10.51 1.79
N ILE A 352 5.04 -11.32 0.75
CA ILE A 352 5.84 -12.53 0.51
C ILE A 352 7.23 -12.16 -0.01
N CYS A 353 7.32 -11.32 -1.05
CA CYS A 353 8.56 -11.07 -1.77
C CYS A 353 9.55 -10.21 -0.99
N TRP A 354 9.06 -9.24 -0.23
CA TRP A 354 9.91 -8.32 0.51
C TRP A 354 10.40 -8.92 1.82
N ASN A 355 9.68 -9.86 2.43
CA ASN A 355 10.04 -10.35 3.77
C ASN A 355 10.72 -11.72 3.77
N LEU A 356 10.53 -12.55 2.75
CA LEU A 356 11.08 -13.91 2.72
C LEU A 356 12.33 -14.03 1.88
N SER A 357 13.20 -14.98 2.25
CA SER A 357 14.35 -15.39 1.45
C SER A 357 13.90 -16.05 0.14
N LEU A 358 14.80 -16.16 -0.85
CA LEU A 358 14.50 -16.88 -2.09
C LEU A 358 14.07 -18.33 -1.81
N LYS A 359 14.75 -19.01 -0.90
CA LYS A 359 14.49 -20.39 -0.53
C LYS A 359 13.05 -20.53 0.00
N ASP A 360 12.68 -19.71 0.97
CA ASP A 360 11.35 -19.80 1.60
C ASP A 360 10.24 -19.46 0.60
N ARG A 361 10.47 -18.54 -0.35
CA ARG A 361 9.49 -18.27 -1.42
C ARG A 361 9.26 -19.50 -2.30
N ILE A 362 10.34 -20.18 -2.71
CA ILE A 362 10.22 -21.40 -3.51
C ILE A 362 9.47 -22.50 -2.75
N GLU A 363 9.76 -22.66 -1.46
CA GLU A 363 9.19 -23.74 -0.64
C GLU A 363 7.78 -23.45 -0.12
N CYS A 364 7.42 -22.19 0.14
CA CYS A 364 6.24 -21.84 0.94
C CYS A 364 5.20 -20.97 0.22
N THR A 365 5.49 -20.33 -0.93
CA THR A 365 4.54 -19.40 -1.57
C THR A 365 3.17 -20.04 -1.80
N SER A 366 3.09 -21.25 -2.34
CA SER A 366 1.80 -21.90 -2.59
C SER A 366 0.96 -22.07 -1.32
N SER A 367 1.59 -22.54 -0.22
CA SER A 367 0.91 -22.69 1.08
C SER A 367 0.49 -21.34 1.69
N LEU A 368 1.28 -20.29 1.48
CA LEU A 368 0.96 -18.94 1.94
C LEU A 368 -0.25 -18.35 1.18
N LEU A 369 -0.33 -18.57 -0.14
CA LEU A 369 -1.47 -18.15 -0.95
C LEU A 369 -2.75 -18.89 -0.55
N ASP A 370 -2.65 -20.19 -0.27
CA ASP A 370 -3.76 -20.99 0.25
C ASP A 370 -4.22 -20.50 1.63
N SER A 371 -3.26 -20.12 2.49
CA SER A 371 -3.55 -19.53 3.81
C SER A 371 -4.26 -18.18 3.69
N TYR A 372 -3.79 -17.30 2.80
CA TYR A 372 -4.46 -16.02 2.53
C TYR A 372 -5.91 -16.25 2.05
N HIS A 373 -6.14 -17.18 1.12
CA HIS A 373 -7.49 -17.52 0.66
C HIS A 373 -8.36 -17.99 1.83
N HIS A 374 -7.85 -18.90 2.66
CA HIS A 374 -8.57 -19.37 3.84
C HIS A 374 -9.00 -18.21 4.75
N TYR A 375 -8.07 -17.36 5.17
CA TYR A 375 -8.39 -16.21 6.02
C TYR A 375 -9.35 -15.21 5.35
N PHE A 376 -9.18 -14.95 4.06
CA PHE A 376 -10.08 -14.09 3.32
C PHE A 376 -11.52 -14.64 3.35
N THR A 377 -11.70 -15.95 3.13
CA THR A 377 -13.03 -16.59 3.21
C THR A 377 -13.63 -16.55 4.61
N GLU A 378 -12.80 -16.63 5.66
CA GLU A 378 -13.28 -16.51 7.05
C GLU A 378 -13.77 -15.08 7.37
N PHE A 379 -13.08 -14.06 6.85
CA PHE A 379 -13.44 -12.66 7.10
C PHE A 379 -14.52 -12.12 6.16
N HIS A 380 -14.63 -12.68 4.95
CA HIS A 380 -15.58 -12.23 3.94
C HIS A 380 -16.90 -13.02 4.04
N THR A 381 -17.94 -12.38 4.56
CA THR A 381 -19.28 -12.98 4.65
C THR A 381 -20.01 -12.86 3.30
N GLY A 382 -20.46 -13.97 2.72
CA GLY A 382 -21.31 -13.97 1.53
C GLY A 382 -20.69 -14.74 0.36
N GLU A 383 -21.04 -14.35 -0.86
CA GLU A 383 -20.40 -14.89 -2.07
C GLU A 383 -18.93 -14.48 -2.09
N HIS A 384 -18.03 -15.45 -2.25
CA HIS A 384 -16.59 -15.20 -2.20
C HIS A 384 -16.09 -14.77 -3.58
N PRO A 385 -15.62 -13.51 -3.75
CA PRO A 385 -15.15 -13.03 -5.05
C PRO A 385 -13.81 -13.65 -5.47
N LEU A 386 -13.09 -14.30 -4.54
CA LEU A 386 -11.73 -14.78 -4.77
C LEU A 386 -11.68 -16.30 -4.68
N THR A 387 -11.18 -16.94 -5.73
CA THR A 387 -10.77 -18.36 -5.71
C THR A 387 -9.26 -18.46 -5.52
N VAL A 388 -8.77 -19.62 -5.09
CA VAL A 388 -7.33 -19.86 -4.93
C VAL A 388 -6.58 -19.67 -6.25
N ASP A 389 -7.11 -20.15 -7.37
CA ASP A 389 -6.46 -20.00 -8.69
C ASP A 389 -6.41 -18.54 -9.14
N LEU A 390 -7.45 -17.76 -8.82
CA LEU A 390 -7.46 -16.32 -9.08
C LEU A 390 -6.40 -15.60 -8.23
N ILE A 391 -6.25 -15.97 -6.96
CA ILE A 391 -5.21 -15.43 -6.08
C ILE A 391 -3.81 -15.76 -6.60
N ARG A 392 -3.56 -16.99 -7.06
CA ARG A 392 -2.28 -17.38 -7.66
C ARG A 392 -1.98 -16.56 -8.92
N LYS A 393 -2.95 -16.47 -9.83
CA LYS A 393 -2.84 -15.64 -11.05
C LYS A 393 -2.58 -14.17 -10.72
N ALA A 394 -3.25 -13.63 -9.71
CA ALA A 394 -3.08 -12.25 -9.29
C ALA A 394 -1.70 -12.01 -8.66
N TYR A 395 -1.23 -12.94 -7.82
CA TYR A 395 0.13 -12.90 -7.25
C TYR A 395 1.20 -12.90 -8.34
N GLU A 396 1.09 -13.78 -9.35
CA GLU A 396 2.01 -13.83 -10.48
C GLU A 396 2.04 -12.52 -11.27
N ARG A 397 0.88 -11.86 -11.44
CA ARG A 397 0.77 -10.55 -12.10
C ARG A 397 1.56 -9.47 -11.36
N PHE A 398 1.52 -9.48 -10.03
CA PHE A 398 2.20 -8.50 -9.17
C PHE A 398 3.64 -8.88 -8.81
N LEU A 399 4.12 -10.07 -9.19
CA LEU A 399 5.49 -10.49 -8.91
C LEU A 399 6.56 -9.52 -9.48
N PRO A 400 6.46 -9.04 -10.74
CA PRO A 400 7.40 -8.04 -11.25
C PRO A 400 7.23 -6.67 -10.58
N PHE A 401 6.00 -6.30 -10.20
CA PHE A 401 5.74 -5.06 -9.45
C PHE A 401 6.45 -5.08 -8.08
N ALA A 402 6.33 -6.18 -7.33
CA ALA A 402 7.03 -6.39 -6.06
C ALA A 402 8.56 -6.39 -6.23
N MET A 403 9.07 -6.88 -7.36
CA MET A 403 10.48 -6.83 -7.71
C MET A 403 10.99 -5.40 -7.92
N VAL A 404 10.36 -4.63 -8.80
CA VAL A 404 10.78 -3.26 -9.12
C VAL A 404 10.79 -2.39 -7.87
N THR A 405 9.75 -2.50 -7.05
CA THR A 405 9.62 -1.75 -5.80
C THR A 405 10.64 -2.17 -4.73
N LEU A 406 10.93 -3.47 -4.57
CA LEU A 406 11.99 -3.94 -3.65
C LEU A 406 13.38 -3.47 -4.08
N VAL A 407 13.66 -3.52 -5.38
CA VAL A 407 14.90 -3.01 -5.97
C VAL A 407 15.05 -1.51 -5.71
N GLY A 408 13.98 -0.73 -5.86
CA GLY A 408 13.95 0.68 -5.48
C GLY A 408 14.28 0.90 -4.00
N LYS A 409 13.72 0.08 -3.10
CA LYS A 409 14.04 0.12 -1.66
C LYS A 409 15.50 -0.17 -1.37
N VAL A 410 16.10 -1.19 -2.01
CA VAL A 410 17.54 -1.48 -1.89
C VAL A 410 18.35 -0.24 -2.26
N MET A 411 17.99 0.43 -3.35
CA MET A 411 18.70 1.62 -3.80
C MET A 411 18.62 2.77 -2.81
N GLN A 412 17.50 2.93 -2.09
CA GLN A 412 17.37 3.95 -1.03
C GLN A 412 18.34 3.71 0.13
N VAL A 413 18.59 2.45 0.48
CA VAL A 413 19.42 2.07 1.65
C VAL A 413 20.79 1.48 1.30
N ARG A 414 21.20 1.57 0.03
CA ARG A 414 22.40 0.90 -0.54
C ARG A 414 23.73 1.20 0.15
N ASN A 415 23.81 2.30 0.91
CA ASN A 415 25.03 2.71 1.61
C ASN A 415 25.09 2.18 3.06
N ARG A 416 24.11 1.38 3.50
CA ARG A 416 24.10 0.81 4.85
C ARG A 416 24.95 -0.44 4.94
N ASP A 417 25.66 -0.60 6.06
CA ASP A 417 26.56 -1.72 6.31
C ASP A 417 25.84 -3.08 6.36
N ASP A 418 24.55 -3.10 6.71
CA ASP A 418 23.71 -4.29 6.89
C ASP A 418 22.84 -4.62 5.65
N VAL A 419 23.05 -3.94 4.52
CA VAL A 419 22.17 -4.03 3.34
C VAL A 419 22.22 -5.39 2.63
N GLU A 420 23.27 -6.20 2.84
CA GLU A 420 23.55 -7.41 2.07
C GLU A 420 22.38 -8.40 2.01
N ASN A 421 21.71 -8.66 3.13
CA ASN A 421 20.56 -9.57 3.17
C ASN A 421 19.36 -9.05 2.36
N LEU A 422 19.21 -7.73 2.24
CA LEU A 422 18.19 -7.11 1.40
C LEU A 422 18.59 -7.19 -0.08
N VAL A 423 19.87 -6.98 -0.41
CA VAL A 423 20.42 -7.17 -1.77
C VAL A 423 20.20 -8.61 -2.23
N GLU A 424 20.53 -9.62 -1.42
CA GLU A 424 20.34 -11.03 -1.76
C GLU A 424 18.88 -11.41 -1.99
N ARG A 425 17.95 -10.88 -1.17
CA ARG A 425 16.50 -11.06 -1.41
C ARG A 425 16.07 -10.49 -2.75
N ALA A 426 16.54 -9.30 -3.09
CA ALA A 426 16.25 -8.63 -4.37
C ALA A 426 16.88 -9.37 -5.56
N LYS A 427 18.12 -9.83 -5.46
CA LYS A 427 18.79 -10.68 -6.46
C LYS A 427 17.98 -11.94 -6.77
N GLY A 428 17.54 -12.64 -5.73
CA GLY A 428 16.68 -13.81 -5.88
C GLY A 428 15.34 -13.49 -6.55
N LEU A 429 14.79 -12.31 -6.28
CA LEU A 429 13.52 -11.89 -6.87
C LEU A 429 13.66 -11.49 -8.35
N ILE A 430 14.76 -10.82 -8.71
CA ILE A 430 15.15 -10.57 -10.10
C ILE A 430 15.26 -11.89 -10.86
N GLN A 431 15.92 -12.89 -10.28
CA GLN A 431 16.04 -14.22 -10.88
C GLN A 431 14.68 -14.90 -11.08
N ASN A 432 13.78 -14.82 -10.09
CA ASN A 432 12.43 -15.37 -10.18
C ASN A 432 11.65 -14.74 -11.33
N VAL A 433 11.59 -13.40 -11.38
CA VAL A 433 10.87 -12.67 -12.42
C VAL A 433 11.46 -12.94 -13.81
N TYR A 434 12.79 -12.95 -13.94
CA TYR A 434 13.46 -13.30 -15.19
C TYR A 434 13.05 -14.70 -15.68
N THR A 435 13.08 -15.70 -14.80
CA THR A 435 12.74 -17.08 -15.14
C THR A 435 11.28 -17.20 -15.59
N THR A 436 10.35 -16.61 -14.84
CA THR A 436 8.93 -16.60 -15.18
C THR A 436 8.66 -15.86 -16.49
N ALA A 437 9.28 -14.70 -16.69
CA ALA A 437 9.10 -13.90 -17.91
C ALA A 437 9.61 -14.62 -19.16
N ARG A 438 10.68 -15.41 -19.05
CA ARG A 438 11.17 -16.25 -20.15
C ARG A 438 10.22 -17.39 -20.48
N LEU A 439 9.72 -18.10 -19.47
CA LEU A 439 8.78 -19.21 -19.68
C LEU A 439 7.49 -18.75 -20.39
N MET A 440 7.04 -17.52 -20.13
CA MET A 440 5.87 -16.92 -20.80
C MET A 440 6.12 -16.46 -22.24
N GLN A 441 7.38 -16.31 -22.68
CA GLN A 441 7.72 -15.96 -24.06
C GLN A 441 7.97 -17.20 -24.94
N ASP A 442 8.37 -18.31 -24.32
CA ASP A 442 8.70 -19.56 -25.00
C ASP A 442 7.50 -20.55 -25.10
N GLY A 443 6.33 -20.21 -24.55
CA GLY A 443 5.09 -20.99 -24.60
C GLY A 443 3.93 -20.21 -25.18
#